data_AF-A0A1F8KVP0-F1
#
_entry.id   AF-A0A1F8KVP0-F1
#
_cell.length_a   1.000
_cell.length_b   1.000
_cell.length_c   1.000
_cell.angle_alpha   90.00
_cell.angle_beta   90.00
_cell.angle_gamma   90.00
#
_symmetry.space_group_name_H-M   'P 1'
#
loop_
_entity.id
_entity.type
_entity.pdbx_description
1 polymer ?
#
loop_
_entity_poly.entity_id
_entity_poly.type
_entity_poly.pdbx_seq_one_letter_code
_entity_poly.pdbx_strand_id
1 'polypeptide(L)'
;MTWHQETLKELAASITEHGVLQPILVRPSGEGYEIIAGERRWRASKLAGRETVPAIVERFDDATALEIALIENLQREDLSPLDEAFIYHKMTNELGYSIRGLAGKLGKDKGYVENRLRLANAPDDVREMVAQRYDTITHAYELMKIEDKKRRRALVKRVLGGELTLLKLHERVQKILDPTAQPPREEKEGPPPLRDDALILGTRKLNEALAELARALEASDGVPEGDRQNLAKFLTISRARMDNLVARLRHA
;
A
#
# COMPACT_ATOMS: atom_id res chain seq x y z
N MET A 1 6.23 -1.31 -13.35
CA MET A 1 5.19 -0.66 -14.17
C MET A 1 4.85 -1.54 -15.37
N THR A 2 3.90 -2.45 -15.22
CA THR A 2 3.42 -3.32 -16.30
C THR A 2 2.05 -2.80 -16.72
N TRP A 3 2.00 -1.86 -17.65
CA TRP A 3 0.73 -1.35 -18.14
C TRP A 3 0.11 -2.40 -19.07
N HIS A 4 -1.10 -2.86 -18.75
CA HIS A 4 -1.86 -3.70 -19.66
C HIS A 4 -2.10 -2.92 -20.96
N GLN A 5 -1.45 -3.34 -22.04
CA GLN A 5 -1.58 -2.75 -23.39
C GLN A 5 -3.05 -2.61 -23.83
N GLU A 6 -3.93 -3.45 -23.26
CA GLU A 6 -5.37 -3.44 -23.44
C GLU A 6 -6.02 -2.12 -23.02
N THR A 7 -5.73 -1.63 -21.80
CA THR A 7 -6.27 -0.34 -21.29
C THR A 7 -5.79 0.88 -22.10
N LEU A 8 -4.64 0.78 -22.75
CA LEU A 8 -4.12 1.85 -23.60
C LEU A 8 -4.78 1.85 -24.99
N LYS A 9 -5.13 0.67 -25.52
CA LYS A 9 -5.87 0.53 -26.78
C LYS A 9 -7.31 1.02 -26.65
N GLU A 10 -7.96 0.74 -25.53
CA GLU A 10 -9.31 1.28 -25.23
C GLU A 10 -9.29 2.82 -25.19
N LEU A 11 -8.31 3.40 -24.49
CA LEU A 11 -8.15 4.86 -24.45
C LEU A 11 -7.84 5.43 -25.85
N ALA A 12 -7.02 4.73 -26.65
CA ALA A 12 -6.73 5.15 -28.02
C ALA A 12 -8.00 5.13 -28.90
N ALA A 13 -8.81 4.08 -28.81
CA ALA A 13 -10.09 3.99 -29.53
C ALA A 13 -11.04 5.13 -29.14
N SER A 14 -11.15 5.42 -27.84
CA SER A 14 -11.93 6.56 -27.35
C SER A 14 -11.41 7.90 -27.90
N ILE A 15 -10.09 8.11 -27.95
CA ILE A 15 -9.47 9.32 -28.51
C ILE A 15 -9.66 9.42 -30.03
N THR A 16 -9.72 8.31 -30.75
CA THR A 16 -10.06 8.30 -32.18
C THR A 16 -11.46 8.87 -32.39
N GLU A 17 -12.44 8.41 -31.60
CA GLU A 17 -13.85 8.78 -31.75
C GLU A 17 -14.16 10.19 -31.22
N HIS A 18 -13.70 10.51 -30.01
CA HIS A 18 -14.11 11.74 -29.29
C HIS A 18 -13.00 12.80 -29.21
N GLY A 19 -11.78 12.45 -29.61
CA GLY A 19 -10.61 13.28 -29.34
C GLY A 19 -10.16 13.23 -27.89
N VAL A 20 -9.18 14.07 -27.58
CA VAL A 20 -8.62 14.17 -26.23
C VAL A 20 -9.41 15.21 -25.45
N LEU A 21 -10.31 14.76 -24.59
CA LEU A 21 -11.22 15.64 -23.85
C LEU A 21 -10.52 16.47 -22.77
N GLN A 22 -9.53 15.88 -22.09
CA GLN A 22 -8.73 16.58 -21.09
C GLN A 22 -7.32 16.86 -21.64
N PRO A 23 -6.88 18.12 -21.68
CA PRO A 23 -5.52 18.48 -22.11
C PRO A 23 -4.43 17.86 -21.22
N ILE A 24 -3.28 17.52 -21.82
CA ILE A 24 -2.07 17.12 -21.06
C ILE A 24 -1.40 18.35 -20.44
N LEU A 25 -0.69 18.17 -19.32
CA LEU A 25 0.09 19.25 -18.72
C LEU A 25 1.54 19.15 -19.16
N VAL A 26 2.07 20.22 -19.73
CA VAL A 26 3.46 20.27 -20.20
C VAL A 26 4.16 21.54 -19.74
N ARG A 27 5.49 21.51 -19.72
CA ARG A 27 6.33 22.70 -19.58
C ARG A 27 7.31 22.84 -20.74
N PRO A 28 7.73 24.06 -21.08
CA PRO A 28 8.81 24.27 -22.05
C PRO A 28 10.10 23.58 -21.57
N SER A 29 10.76 22.84 -22.46
CA SER A 29 12.04 22.19 -22.18
C SER A 29 12.88 22.10 -23.46
N GLY A 30 14.00 22.83 -23.50
CA GLY A 30 14.82 22.98 -24.70
C GLY A 30 14.02 23.54 -25.89
N GLU A 31 14.08 22.85 -27.04
CA GLU A 31 13.31 23.19 -28.25
C GLU A 31 11.90 22.58 -28.26
N GLY A 32 11.48 21.89 -27.19
CA GLY A 32 10.21 21.18 -27.13
C GLY A 32 9.50 21.34 -25.79
N TYR A 33 8.79 20.28 -25.41
CA TYR A 33 7.96 20.24 -24.20
C TYR A 33 8.22 18.97 -23.42
N GLU A 34 8.27 19.09 -22.10
CA GLU A 34 8.28 17.96 -21.18
C GLU A 34 6.87 17.73 -20.64
N ILE A 35 6.43 16.47 -20.62
CA ILE A 35 5.12 16.08 -20.08
C ILE A 35 5.23 15.99 -18.56
N ILE A 36 4.44 16.80 -17.86
CA ILE A 36 4.33 16.76 -16.40
C ILE A 36 3.23 15.78 -15.98
N ALA A 37 2.08 15.82 -16.68
CA ALA A 37 0.96 14.93 -16.40
C ALA A 37 0.21 14.55 -17.69
N GLY A 38 -0.37 13.34 -17.69
CA GLY A 38 -1.14 12.83 -18.83
C GLY A 38 -0.34 12.00 -19.83
N GLU A 39 0.74 11.33 -19.40
CA GLU A 39 1.56 10.46 -20.27
C GLU A 39 0.72 9.40 -21.00
N ARG A 40 -0.27 8.80 -20.31
CA ARG A 40 -1.20 7.83 -20.92
C ARG A 40 -1.99 8.42 -22.08
N ARG A 41 -2.50 9.66 -21.93
CA ARG A 41 -3.23 10.38 -22.98
C ARG A 41 -2.33 10.70 -24.17
N TRP A 42 -1.08 11.10 -23.92
CA TRP A 42 -0.10 11.31 -24.99
C TRP A 42 0.20 10.01 -25.76
N ARG A 43 0.47 8.90 -25.05
CA ARG A 43 0.72 7.58 -25.67
C ARG A 43 -0.49 7.08 -26.47
N ALA A 44 -1.68 7.20 -25.91
CA ALA A 44 -2.91 6.79 -26.58
C ALA A 44 -3.22 7.68 -27.80
N SER A 45 -2.92 8.98 -27.74
CA SER A 45 -3.04 9.89 -28.89
C SER A 45 -2.12 9.50 -30.04
N LYS A 46 -0.87 9.10 -29.73
CA LYS A 46 0.05 8.54 -30.73
C LYS A 46 -0.50 7.26 -31.37
N LEU A 47 -1.06 6.34 -30.57
CA LEU A 47 -1.66 5.11 -31.09
C LEU A 47 -2.91 5.37 -31.94
N ALA A 48 -3.68 6.40 -31.59
CA ALA A 48 -4.83 6.88 -32.36
C ALA A 48 -4.45 7.62 -33.65
N GLY A 49 -3.15 7.77 -33.95
CA GLY A 49 -2.66 8.43 -35.17
C GLY A 49 -2.83 9.96 -35.15
N ARG A 50 -3.00 10.58 -33.98
CA ARG A 50 -3.14 12.04 -33.86
C ARG A 50 -1.77 12.72 -34.03
N GLU A 51 -1.69 13.70 -34.93
CA GLU A 51 -0.49 14.53 -35.12
C GLU A 51 -0.27 15.49 -33.95
N THR A 52 -1.35 15.97 -33.33
CA THR A 52 -1.32 16.94 -32.22
C THR A 52 -2.18 16.47 -31.04
N VAL A 53 -1.83 16.92 -29.83
CA VAL A 53 -2.56 16.65 -28.59
C VAL A 53 -2.81 17.99 -27.88
N PRO A 54 -4.02 18.27 -27.37
CA PRO A 54 -4.28 19.47 -26.60
C PRO A 54 -3.44 19.46 -25.33
N ALA A 55 -2.76 20.56 -25.05
CA ALA A 55 -1.87 20.69 -23.92
C ALA A 55 -2.06 22.05 -23.23
N ILE A 56 -1.96 22.06 -21.90
CA ILE A 56 -1.80 23.26 -21.09
C ILE A 56 -0.30 23.44 -20.87
N VAL A 57 0.23 24.59 -21.30
CA VAL A 57 1.64 24.92 -21.17
C VAL A 57 1.83 25.82 -19.95
N GLU A 58 2.53 25.31 -18.95
CA GLU A 58 2.84 26.06 -17.73
C GLU A 58 4.35 26.15 -17.52
N ARG A 59 4.80 27.27 -16.94
CA ARG A 59 6.22 27.49 -16.64
C ARG A 59 6.50 27.15 -15.19
N PHE A 60 6.76 25.87 -14.93
CA PHE A 60 7.22 25.40 -13.63
C PHE A 60 8.74 25.22 -13.62
N ASP A 61 9.37 25.55 -12.50
CA ASP A 61 10.74 25.12 -12.24
C ASP A 61 10.81 23.59 -12.06
N ASP A 62 12.02 23.04 -12.05
CA ASP A 62 12.23 21.58 -11.97
C ASP A 62 11.61 20.97 -10.71
N ALA A 63 11.73 21.65 -9.57
CA ALA A 63 11.21 21.19 -8.30
C ALA A 63 9.67 21.14 -8.30
N THR A 64 9.01 22.21 -8.77
CA THR A 64 7.55 22.30 -8.83
C THR A 64 6.98 21.32 -9.85
N ALA A 65 7.62 21.17 -11.00
CA ALA A 65 7.20 20.21 -12.02
C ALA A 65 7.28 18.77 -11.49
N LEU A 66 8.38 18.41 -10.83
CA LEU A 66 8.54 17.10 -10.21
C LEU A 66 7.51 16.89 -9.09
N GLU A 67 7.27 17.90 -8.26
CA GLU A 67 6.29 17.83 -7.19
C GLU A 67 4.87 17.53 -7.71
N ILE A 68 4.42 18.27 -8.73
CA ILE A 68 3.10 18.07 -9.35
C ILE A 68 3.00 16.65 -9.92
N ALA A 69 4.04 16.19 -10.63
CA ALA A 69 4.07 14.84 -11.19
C ALA A 69 4.00 13.76 -10.10
N LEU A 70 4.68 13.94 -8.97
CA LEU A 70 4.64 12.98 -7.86
C LEU A 70 3.28 12.97 -7.14
N ILE A 71 2.65 14.14 -6.97
CA ILE A 71 1.32 14.24 -6.34
C ILE A 71 0.25 13.59 -7.22
N GLU A 72 0.29 13.80 -8.53
CA GLU A 72 -0.64 13.15 -9.47
C GLU A 72 -0.49 11.62 -9.39
N ASN A 73 0.75 11.12 -9.35
CA ASN A 73 1.01 9.69 -9.19
C ASN A 73 0.48 9.15 -7.85
N LEU A 74 0.52 9.93 -6.77
CA LEU A 74 -0.03 9.53 -5.46
C LEU A 74 -1.56 9.46 -5.44
N GLN A 75 -2.25 10.20 -6.31
CA GLN A 75 -3.71 10.23 -6.38
C GLN A 75 -4.30 9.03 -7.14
N ARG A 76 -3.47 8.10 -7.59
CA ARG A 76 -3.91 6.88 -8.27
C ARG A 76 -4.53 5.89 -7.28
N GLU A 77 -5.71 5.38 -7.63
CA GLU A 77 -6.43 4.37 -6.83
C GLU A 77 -5.69 3.01 -6.76
N ASP A 78 -4.83 2.71 -7.75
CA ASP A 78 -4.14 1.43 -7.89
C ASP A 78 -2.68 1.42 -7.38
N LEU A 79 -2.31 2.40 -6.54
CA LEU A 79 -0.93 2.59 -6.11
C LEU A 79 -0.46 1.47 -5.18
N SER A 80 0.64 0.79 -5.55
CA SER A 80 1.22 -0.22 -4.66
C SER A 80 1.97 0.43 -3.49
N PRO A 81 2.10 -0.27 -2.34
CA PRO A 81 2.88 0.25 -1.21
C PRO A 81 4.34 0.57 -1.54
N LEU A 82 4.92 -0.12 -2.52
CA LEU A 82 6.28 0.14 -3.00
C LEU A 82 6.34 1.41 -3.86
N ASP A 83 5.35 1.61 -4.74
CA ASP A 83 5.29 2.83 -5.55
C ASP A 83 5.11 4.06 -4.66
N GLU A 84 4.22 3.98 -3.66
CA GLU A 84 4.05 5.02 -2.64
C GLU A 84 5.36 5.30 -1.89
N ALA A 85 6.08 4.25 -1.48
CA ALA A 85 7.37 4.36 -0.83
C ALA A 85 8.41 5.07 -1.71
N PHE A 86 8.48 4.73 -3.01
CA PHE A 86 9.38 5.39 -3.95
C PHE A 86 9.02 6.86 -4.17
N ILE A 87 7.74 7.20 -4.26
CA ILE A 87 7.30 8.58 -4.39
C ILE A 87 7.70 9.38 -3.14
N TYR A 88 7.44 8.85 -1.94
CA TYR A 88 7.82 9.52 -0.70
C TYR A 88 9.33 9.74 -0.62
N HIS A 89 10.12 8.74 -1.03
CA HIS A 89 11.57 8.84 -1.08
C HIS A 89 12.06 9.95 -2.03
N LYS A 90 11.42 10.10 -3.20
CA LYS A 90 11.72 11.22 -4.11
C LYS A 90 11.34 12.57 -3.50
N MET A 91 10.18 12.66 -2.86
CA MET A 91 9.77 13.91 -2.20
C MET A 91 10.73 14.30 -1.08
N THR A 92 11.27 13.36 -0.30
CA THR A 92 12.24 13.70 0.75
C THR A 92 13.62 14.04 0.20
N ASN A 93 14.11 13.29 -0.81
CA ASN A 93 15.51 13.39 -1.23
C ASN A 93 15.74 14.39 -2.36
N GLU A 94 14.80 14.51 -3.31
CA GLU A 94 14.93 15.40 -4.47
C GLU A 94 14.27 16.76 -4.18
N LEU A 95 13.15 16.77 -3.46
CA LEU A 95 12.40 18.00 -3.15
C LEU A 95 12.64 18.53 -1.72
N GLY A 96 13.44 17.82 -0.91
CA GLY A 96 13.84 18.28 0.42
C GLY A 96 12.73 18.30 1.47
N TYR A 97 11.60 17.62 1.26
CA TYR A 97 10.54 17.55 2.25
C TYR A 97 11.03 16.86 3.53
N SER A 98 10.82 17.50 4.68
CA SER A 98 10.94 16.81 5.96
C SER A 98 9.83 15.76 6.09
N ILE A 99 10.08 14.67 6.82
CA ILE A 99 9.08 13.61 7.07
C ILE A 99 7.79 14.21 7.67
N ARG A 100 7.93 15.17 8.61
CA ARG A 100 6.78 15.85 9.22
C ARG A 100 6.03 16.72 8.20
N GLY A 101 6.74 17.46 7.36
CA GLY A 101 6.14 18.30 6.31
C GLY A 101 5.39 17.46 5.27
N LEU A 102 5.99 16.35 4.84
CA LEU A 102 5.37 15.41 3.92
C LEU A 102 4.10 14.78 4.53
N ALA A 103 4.17 14.31 5.78
CA ALA A 103 3.04 13.75 6.50
C ALA A 103 1.86 14.74 6.60
N GLY A 104 2.14 15.99 6.99
CA GLY A 104 1.13 17.06 7.06
C GLY A 104 0.51 17.37 5.70
N LYS A 105 1.33 17.43 4.64
CA LYS A 105 0.86 17.70 3.28
C LYS A 105 -0.06 16.60 2.74
N LEU A 106 0.24 15.35 3.06
CA LEU A 106 -0.53 14.18 2.61
C LEU A 106 -1.71 13.83 3.52
N GLY A 107 -1.87 14.53 4.66
CA GLY A 107 -2.87 14.18 5.67
C GLY A 107 -2.65 12.78 6.26
N LYS A 108 -1.39 12.35 6.39
CA LYS A 108 -1.00 11.03 6.92
C LYS A 108 -0.24 11.17 8.23
N ASP A 109 -0.21 10.11 9.02
CA ASP A 109 0.61 10.06 10.22
C ASP A 109 2.11 10.01 9.88
N LYS A 110 2.93 10.66 10.72
CA LYS A 110 4.39 10.65 10.59
C LYS A 110 4.95 9.21 10.50
N GLY A 111 4.46 8.32 11.36
CA GLY A 111 4.90 6.92 11.39
C GLY A 111 4.54 6.14 10.12
N TYR A 112 3.45 6.51 9.44
CA TYR A 112 3.08 5.92 8.16
C TYR A 112 4.10 6.28 7.07
N VAL A 113 4.45 7.57 6.97
CA VAL A 113 5.48 8.06 6.04
C VAL A 113 6.85 7.44 6.34
N GLU A 114 7.26 7.36 7.61
CA GLU A 114 8.52 6.72 8.03
C GLU A 114 8.59 5.25 7.60
N ASN A 115 7.51 4.50 7.80
CA ASN A 115 7.44 3.10 7.41
C ASN A 115 7.54 2.93 5.89
N ARG A 116 6.87 3.77 5.10
CA ARG A 116 7.02 3.78 3.64
C ARG A 116 8.44 4.13 3.20
N LEU A 117 9.08 5.12 3.80
CA LEU A 117 10.47 5.47 3.51
C LEU A 117 11.45 4.33 3.86
N ARG A 118 11.18 3.59 4.95
CA ARG A 118 11.91 2.36 5.27
C ARG A 118 11.75 1.31 4.17
N LEU A 119 10.52 1.12 3.67
CA LEU A 119 10.24 0.18 2.60
C LEU A 119 10.93 0.55 1.27
N ALA A 120 11.04 1.85 0.95
CA ALA A 120 11.75 2.32 -0.25
C ALA A 120 13.22 1.86 -0.25
N ASN A 121 13.83 1.87 0.94
CA ASN A 121 15.20 1.45 1.20
C ASN A 121 15.33 -0.02 1.61
N ALA A 122 14.27 -0.82 1.48
CA ALA A 122 14.31 -2.21 1.86
C ALA A 122 15.25 -3.01 0.93
N PRO A 123 15.90 -4.08 1.45
CA PRO A 123 16.68 -4.99 0.63
C PRO A 123 15.87 -5.60 -0.52
N ASP A 124 16.52 -5.90 -1.66
CA ASP A 124 15.86 -6.41 -2.87
C ASP A 124 14.96 -7.62 -2.61
N ASP A 125 15.42 -8.56 -1.78
CA ASP A 125 14.66 -9.76 -1.44
C ASP A 125 13.36 -9.45 -0.71
N VAL A 126 13.32 -8.36 0.05
CA VAL A 126 12.11 -7.89 0.74
C VAL A 126 11.21 -7.09 -0.21
N ARG A 127 11.79 -6.25 -1.08
CA ARG A 127 11.02 -5.51 -2.09
C ARG A 127 10.34 -6.45 -3.08
N GLU A 128 11.04 -7.46 -3.57
CA GLU A 128 10.49 -8.51 -4.44
C GLU A 128 9.33 -9.25 -3.76
N MET A 129 9.45 -9.56 -2.47
CA MET A 129 8.38 -10.20 -1.69
C MET A 129 7.12 -9.34 -1.67
N VAL A 130 7.25 -8.06 -1.31
CA VAL A 130 6.11 -7.14 -1.24
C VAL A 130 5.52 -6.92 -2.63
N ALA A 131 6.35 -6.81 -3.68
CA ALA A 131 5.88 -6.67 -5.05
C ALA A 131 5.04 -7.86 -5.52
N GLN A 132 5.37 -9.08 -5.07
CA GLN A 132 4.58 -10.27 -5.36
C GLN A 132 3.30 -10.36 -4.52
N ARG A 133 3.35 -9.90 -3.26
CA ARG A 133 2.25 -10.02 -2.29
C ARG A 133 2.20 -8.82 -1.35
N TYR A 134 1.35 -7.83 -1.68
CA TYR A 134 1.23 -6.58 -0.91
C TYR A 134 0.79 -6.79 0.55
N ASP A 135 0.09 -7.89 0.86
CA ASP A 135 -0.35 -8.24 2.22
C ASP A 135 0.83 -8.56 3.17
N THR A 136 2.02 -8.80 2.63
CA THR A 136 3.24 -9.14 3.41
C THR A 136 4.00 -7.92 3.94
N ILE A 137 3.43 -6.72 3.84
CA ILE A 137 4.11 -5.48 4.20
C ILE A 137 4.56 -5.43 5.67
N THR A 138 3.75 -5.95 6.58
CA THR A 138 4.12 -6.00 8.00
C THR A 138 5.23 -7.02 8.25
N HIS A 139 5.24 -8.12 7.51
CA HIS A 139 6.36 -9.08 7.51
C HIS A 139 7.64 -8.44 6.96
N ALA A 140 7.54 -7.58 5.95
CA ALA A 140 8.68 -6.87 5.38
C ALA A 140 9.40 -6.02 6.45
N TYR A 141 8.67 -5.26 7.26
CA TYR A 141 9.28 -4.45 8.32
C TYR A 141 10.01 -5.28 9.38
N GLU A 142 9.54 -6.49 9.66
CA GLU A 142 10.18 -7.41 10.59
C GLU A 142 11.43 -8.06 9.96
N LEU A 143 11.33 -8.51 8.71
CA LEU A 143 12.44 -9.10 7.96
C LEU A 143 13.60 -8.13 7.73
N MET A 144 13.31 -6.84 7.57
CA MET A 144 14.33 -5.80 7.43
C MET A 144 15.25 -5.66 8.65
N LYS A 145 14.86 -6.17 9.83
CA LYS A 145 15.72 -6.18 11.02
C LYS A 145 16.89 -7.16 10.88
N ILE A 146 16.78 -8.15 9.98
CA ILE A 146 17.81 -9.16 9.77
C ILE A 146 18.83 -8.65 8.75
N GLU A 147 20.06 -8.44 9.17
CA GLU A 147 21.14 -7.99 8.27
C GLU A 147 21.62 -9.11 7.32
N ASP A 148 21.75 -10.35 7.84
CA ASP A 148 22.18 -11.52 7.06
C ASP A 148 21.20 -11.84 5.91
N LYS A 149 21.65 -11.57 4.69
CA LYS A 149 20.90 -11.78 3.45
C LYS A 149 20.47 -13.23 3.23
N LYS A 150 21.30 -14.22 3.60
CA LYS A 150 20.99 -15.64 3.38
C LYS A 150 19.86 -16.08 4.32
N ARG A 151 19.92 -15.67 5.60
CA ARG A 151 18.88 -15.94 6.60
C ARG A 151 17.58 -15.23 6.25
N ARG A 152 17.64 -13.94 5.89
CA ARG A 152 16.46 -13.16 5.48
C ARG A 152 15.76 -13.76 4.27
N ARG A 153 16.50 -14.11 3.21
CA ARG A 153 15.95 -14.79 2.02
C ARG A 153 15.26 -16.11 2.34
N ALA A 154 15.81 -16.90 3.28
CA ALA A 154 15.17 -18.14 3.69
C ALA A 154 13.81 -17.92 4.37
N LEU A 155 13.68 -16.85 5.17
CA LEU A 155 12.41 -16.48 5.79
C LEU A 155 11.43 -15.86 4.80
N VAL A 156 11.90 -15.01 3.87
CA VAL A 156 11.09 -14.46 2.78
C VAL A 156 10.36 -15.56 2.00
N LYS A 157 11.08 -16.61 1.59
CA LYS A 157 10.47 -17.74 0.86
C LYS A 157 9.33 -18.40 1.64
N ARG A 158 9.50 -18.54 2.96
CA ARG A 158 8.50 -19.15 3.84
C ARG A 158 7.30 -18.24 4.10
N VAL A 159 7.51 -16.91 4.13
CA VAL A 159 6.42 -15.92 4.17
C VAL A 159 5.61 -15.98 2.87
N LEU A 160 6.28 -16.00 1.71
CA LEU A 160 5.60 -16.13 0.41
C LEU A 160 4.81 -17.44 0.30
N GLY A 161 5.37 -18.54 0.80
CA GLY A 161 4.70 -19.85 0.89
C GLY A 161 3.56 -19.92 1.92
N GLY A 162 3.31 -18.86 2.70
CA GLY A 162 2.25 -18.82 3.70
C GLY A 162 2.53 -19.64 4.97
N GLU A 163 3.76 -20.12 5.16
CA GLU A 163 4.15 -20.95 6.32
C GLU A 163 4.37 -20.14 7.60
N LEU A 164 4.60 -18.83 7.46
CA LEU A 164 4.94 -17.95 8.57
C LEU A 164 3.88 -16.88 8.78
N THR A 165 3.14 -17.02 9.88
CA THR A 165 2.35 -15.92 10.43
C THR A 165 3.28 -14.82 10.95
N LEU A 166 2.77 -13.60 11.07
CA LEU A 166 3.55 -12.46 11.57
C LEU A 166 4.13 -12.74 12.97
N LEU A 167 3.34 -13.37 13.86
CA LEU A 167 3.79 -13.74 15.20
C LEU A 167 4.98 -14.73 15.16
N LYS A 168 4.86 -15.81 14.38
CA LYS A 168 5.94 -16.81 14.23
C LYS A 168 7.19 -16.22 13.58
N LEU A 169 7.01 -15.28 12.65
CA LEU A 169 8.13 -14.56 12.05
C LEU A 169 8.83 -13.69 13.11
N HIS A 170 8.08 -12.93 13.89
CA HIS A 170 8.62 -12.07 14.95
C HIS A 170 9.44 -12.88 15.96
N GLU A 171 8.91 -13.98 16.51
CA GLU A 171 9.63 -14.87 17.43
C GLU A 171 10.96 -15.36 16.83
N ARG A 172 10.95 -15.71 15.55
CA ARG A 172 12.14 -16.24 14.86
C ARG A 172 13.16 -15.15 14.57
N VAL A 173 12.72 -13.94 14.25
CA VAL A 173 13.59 -12.77 14.10
C VAL A 173 14.24 -12.42 15.43
N GLN A 174 13.47 -12.40 16.53
CA GLN A 174 14.01 -12.16 17.88
C GLN A 174 15.11 -13.17 18.24
N LYS A 175 14.87 -14.47 18.03
CA LYS A 175 15.89 -15.52 18.26
C LYS A 175 17.15 -15.36 17.40
N ILE A 176 17.05 -14.73 16.23
CA ILE A 176 18.20 -14.47 15.35
C ILE A 176 19.01 -13.26 15.84
N LEU A 177 18.32 -12.21 16.31
CA LEU A 177 18.93 -10.96 16.76
C LEU A 177 19.53 -11.07 18.15
N ASP A 178 18.88 -11.81 19.04
CA ASP A 178 19.39 -12.11 20.38
C ASP A 178 19.34 -13.63 20.64
N PRO A 179 20.41 -14.35 20.29
CA PRO A 179 20.51 -15.79 20.54
C PRO A 179 20.59 -16.14 22.03
N THR A 180 20.90 -15.15 22.87
CA THR A 180 21.10 -15.28 24.33
C THR A 180 19.90 -14.80 25.14
N ALA A 181 18.96 -14.09 24.51
CA ALA A 181 17.66 -13.80 25.08
C ALA A 181 17.02 -15.12 25.44
N GLN A 182 16.83 -15.34 26.74
CA GLN A 182 15.84 -16.31 27.19
C GLN A 182 14.54 -15.91 26.48
N PRO A 183 13.82 -16.86 25.85
CA PRO A 183 12.45 -16.55 25.45
C PRO A 183 11.77 -15.90 26.66
N PRO A 184 10.92 -14.87 26.49
CA PRO A 184 10.10 -14.39 27.59
C PRO A 184 9.61 -15.63 28.31
N ARG A 185 9.93 -15.77 29.60
CA ARG A 185 9.53 -16.97 30.36
C ARG A 185 8.07 -17.17 29.99
N GLU A 186 7.78 -18.24 29.27
CA GLU A 186 6.43 -18.77 29.26
C GLU A 186 6.24 -19.11 30.73
N GLU A 187 5.67 -18.17 31.49
CA GLU A 187 4.92 -18.56 32.65
C GLU A 187 4.03 -19.67 32.15
N LYS A 188 4.24 -20.87 32.68
CA LYS A 188 3.34 -22.01 32.49
C LYS A 188 1.96 -21.74 33.09
N GLU A 189 1.57 -20.48 33.25
CA GLU A 189 0.20 -20.10 33.11
C GLU A 189 -0.07 -20.16 31.61
N GLY A 190 -0.52 -21.34 31.15
CA GLY A 190 -1.32 -21.37 29.94
C GLY A 190 -2.35 -20.24 30.04
N PRO A 191 -2.71 -19.56 28.93
CA PRO A 191 -3.64 -18.43 28.98
C PRO A 191 -4.78 -18.81 29.92
N PRO A 192 -5.09 -17.97 30.94
CA PRO A 192 -6.08 -18.33 31.95
C PRO A 192 -7.28 -18.89 31.20
N PRO A 193 -7.80 -20.08 31.58
CA PRO A 193 -8.82 -20.76 30.81
C PRO A 193 -9.83 -19.70 30.44
N LEU A 194 -9.98 -19.48 29.13
CA LEU A 194 -10.83 -18.43 28.59
C LEU A 194 -12.19 -18.70 29.20
N ARG A 195 -12.51 -17.98 30.30
CA ARG A 195 -13.82 -18.08 30.92
C ARG A 195 -14.77 -17.76 29.79
N ASP A 196 -15.78 -18.61 29.59
CA ASP A 196 -16.73 -18.44 28.49
C ASP A 196 -17.17 -16.97 28.40
N ASP A 197 -17.37 -16.32 29.54
CA ASP A 197 -17.69 -14.90 29.68
C ASP A 197 -16.67 -13.91 29.07
N ALA A 198 -15.37 -14.14 29.22
CA ALA A 198 -14.33 -13.24 28.68
C ALA A 198 -14.18 -13.40 27.16
N LEU A 199 -14.29 -14.63 26.66
CA LEU A 199 -14.31 -14.91 25.22
C LEU A 199 -15.60 -14.40 24.59
N ILE A 200 -16.75 -14.59 25.24
CA ILE A 200 -18.06 -14.05 24.82
C ILE A 200 -18.01 -12.53 24.78
N LEU A 201 -17.54 -11.88 25.85
CA LEU A 201 -17.52 -10.42 25.96
C LEU A 201 -16.53 -9.80 24.97
N GLY A 202 -15.33 -10.38 24.84
CA GLY A 202 -14.32 -9.93 23.88
C GLY A 202 -14.79 -10.08 22.44
N THR A 203 -15.34 -11.24 22.08
CA THR A 203 -15.90 -11.50 20.74
C THR A 203 -17.07 -10.58 20.44
N ARG A 204 -17.96 -10.36 21.41
CA ARG A 204 -19.12 -9.46 21.28
C ARG A 204 -18.67 -8.03 21.01
N LYS A 205 -17.73 -7.50 21.80
CA LYS A 205 -17.17 -6.16 21.60
C LYS A 205 -16.49 -6.01 20.23
N LEU A 206 -15.76 -7.03 19.79
CA LEU A 206 -15.09 -6.99 18.49
C LEU A 206 -16.10 -7.01 17.33
N ASN A 207 -17.13 -7.85 17.44
CA ASN A 207 -18.21 -7.93 16.46
C ASN A 207 -19.04 -6.64 16.41
N GLU A 208 -19.29 -6.02 17.56
CA GLU A 208 -19.95 -4.71 17.67
C GLU A 208 -19.10 -3.62 17.01
N ALA A 209 -17.79 -3.56 17.29
CA ALA A 209 -16.88 -2.61 16.67
C ALA A 209 -16.75 -2.81 15.15
N LEU A 210 -16.69 -4.06 14.66
CA LEU A 210 -16.69 -4.37 13.23
C LEU A 210 -18.01 -3.95 12.55
N ALA A 211 -19.15 -4.12 13.22
CA ALA A 211 -20.46 -3.72 12.72
C ALA A 211 -20.65 -2.19 12.73
N GLU A 212 -20.11 -1.50 13.72
CA GLU A 212 -20.06 -0.03 13.75
C GLU A 212 -19.19 0.52 12.63
N LEU A 213 -18.01 -0.07 12.41
CA LEU A 213 -17.13 0.32 11.33
C LEU A 213 -17.77 0.09 9.95
N ALA A 214 -18.43 -1.06 9.74
CA ALA A 214 -19.14 -1.34 8.50
C ALA A 214 -20.25 -0.31 8.22
N ARG A 215 -21.05 0.04 9.24
CA ARG A 215 -22.09 1.09 9.13
C ARG A 215 -21.51 2.48 8.88
N ALA A 216 -20.41 2.82 9.55
CA ALA A 216 -19.73 4.10 9.35
C ALA A 216 -19.16 4.22 7.94
N LEU A 217 -18.66 3.12 7.37
CA LEU A 217 -18.17 3.07 5.99
C LEU A 217 -19.30 3.24 4.98
N GLU A 218 -20.44 2.57 5.18
CA GLU A 218 -21.64 2.72 4.33
C GLU A 218 -22.19 4.15 4.34
N ALA A 219 -22.05 4.86 5.47
CA ALA A 219 -22.48 6.25 5.63
C ALA A 219 -21.42 7.31 5.26
N SER A 220 -20.20 6.92 4.86
CA SER A 220 -19.09 7.85 4.65
C SER A 220 -19.02 8.34 3.21
N ASP A 221 -19.29 9.61 2.94
CA ASP A 221 -19.19 10.17 1.58
C ASP A 221 -17.76 10.45 1.10
N GLY A 222 -16.75 10.16 1.95
CA GLY A 222 -15.34 10.34 1.63
C GLY A 222 -14.66 9.13 0.97
N VAL A 223 -15.39 8.03 0.77
CA VAL A 223 -14.89 6.79 0.17
C VAL A 223 -15.75 6.44 -1.06
N PRO A 224 -15.16 6.09 -2.22
CA PRO A 224 -15.91 5.68 -3.40
C PRO A 224 -16.89 4.54 -3.12
N GLU A 225 -18.08 4.59 -3.71
CA GLU A 225 -19.18 3.64 -3.43
C GLU A 225 -18.78 2.17 -3.63
N GLY A 226 -17.99 1.88 -4.68
CA GLY A 226 -17.48 0.52 -4.92
C GLY A 226 -16.56 0.03 -3.79
N ASP A 227 -15.71 0.91 -3.28
CA ASP A 227 -14.79 0.61 -2.18
C ASP A 227 -15.54 0.49 -0.85
N ARG A 228 -16.55 1.34 -0.60
CA ARG A 228 -17.46 1.21 0.55
C ARG A 228 -18.09 -0.18 0.60
N GLN A 229 -18.68 -0.61 -0.51
CA GLN A 229 -19.35 -1.91 -0.60
C GLN A 229 -18.37 -3.08 -0.46
N ASN A 230 -17.17 -2.98 -1.03
CA ASN A 230 -16.15 -4.03 -0.93
C ASN A 230 -15.60 -4.14 0.50
N LEU A 231 -15.32 -3.01 1.16
CA LEU A 231 -14.86 -2.99 2.55
C LEU A 231 -15.96 -3.51 3.50
N ALA A 232 -17.21 -3.10 3.31
CA ALA A 232 -18.34 -3.57 4.11
C ALA A 232 -18.54 -5.10 3.99
N LYS A 233 -18.46 -5.64 2.77
CA LYS A 233 -18.47 -7.09 2.51
C LYS A 233 -17.31 -7.80 3.20
N PHE A 234 -16.09 -7.26 3.09
CA PHE A 234 -14.90 -7.83 3.72
C PHE A 234 -15.02 -7.87 5.25
N LEU A 235 -15.53 -6.80 5.87
CA LEU A 235 -15.75 -6.73 7.32
C LEU A 235 -16.83 -7.73 7.77
N THR A 236 -17.88 -7.91 6.98
CA THR A 236 -18.94 -8.89 7.24
C THR A 236 -18.42 -10.33 7.16
N ILE A 237 -17.60 -10.64 6.14
CA ILE A 237 -16.96 -11.96 6.01
C ILE A 237 -15.97 -12.19 7.16
N SER A 238 -15.21 -11.17 7.55
CA SER A 238 -14.25 -11.24 8.66
C SER A 238 -14.95 -11.51 9.99
N ARG A 239 -16.09 -10.87 10.24
CA ARG A 239 -16.97 -11.14 11.38
C ARG A 239 -17.45 -12.59 11.38
N ALA A 240 -18.00 -13.08 10.28
CA ALA A 240 -18.48 -14.47 10.17
C ALA A 240 -17.36 -15.51 10.39
N ARG A 241 -16.13 -15.20 9.95
CA ARG A 241 -14.95 -16.04 10.18
C ARG A 241 -14.54 -16.05 11.66
N MET A 242 -14.62 -14.92 12.34
CA MET A 242 -14.37 -14.82 13.78
C MET A 242 -15.40 -15.59 14.59
N ASP A 243 -16.69 -15.49 14.28
CA ASP A 243 -17.75 -16.26 14.93
C ASP A 243 -17.52 -17.78 14.81
N ASN A 244 -17.10 -18.25 13.62
CA ASN A 244 -16.75 -19.65 13.39
C ASN A 244 -15.49 -20.10 14.16
N LEU A 245 -14.47 -19.25 14.25
CA LEU A 245 -13.26 -19.53 15.03
C LEU A 245 -13.58 -19.64 16.53
N VAL A 246 -14.41 -18.74 17.04
CA VAL A 246 -14.84 -18.73 18.44
C VAL A 246 -15.70 -19.95 18.76
N ALA A 247 -16.61 -20.36 17.86
CA ALA A 247 -17.37 -21.59 18.01
C ALA A 247 -16.46 -22.84 18.10
N ARG A 248 -15.41 -22.92 17.27
CA ARG A 248 -14.43 -24.02 17.34
C ARG A 248 -13.62 -24.02 18.63
N LEU A 249 -13.25 -22.83 19.14
CA LEU A 249 -12.51 -22.69 20.39
C LEU A 249 -13.36 -23.02 21.63
N ARG A 250 -14.70 -22.94 21.56
CA ARG A 250 -15.60 -23.38 22.64
C ARG A 250 -15.80 -24.90 22.71
N HIS A 251 -15.47 -25.62 21.64
CA HIS A 251 -15.70 -27.06 21.51
C HIS A 251 -14.38 -27.88 21.46
N ALA A 252 -13.24 -27.24 21.68
CA ALA A 252 -11.90 -27.85 21.72
C ALA A 252 -11.38 -27.93 23.16
#